data_AF-A0A9D1G6T6-F1
#
_entry.id   AF-A0A9D1G6T6-F1
#
_cell.length_a   1.000
_cell.length_b   1.000
_cell.length_c   1.000
_cell.angle_alpha   90.00
_cell.angle_beta   90.00
_cell.angle_gamma   90.00
#
_symmetry.space_group_name_H-M   'P 1'
#
loop_
_entity.id
_entity.type
_entity.pdbx_description
1 polymer ?
#
loop_
_entity_poly.entity_id
_entity_poly.type
_entity_poly.pdbx_seq_one_letter_code
_entity_poly.pdbx_strand_id
1 'polypeptide(L)'
;MDDFGDKLNAILSDPAALSRISELAKSVMGGESRPGDTQADEPDPGLMAKLAGLLGRNSVKREERALLEAMKPFLSEKRRNKMDKAMKLARLAGLAGIAAAEFGLGDKEDADV
;
A
#
# COMPACT_ATOMS: atom_id res chain seq x y z
N MET A 1 -19.30 17.92 -3.58
CA MET A 1 -18.43 16.78 -3.18
C MET A 1 -18.57 15.70 -4.25
N ASP A 2 -18.61 16.11 -5.52
CA ASP A 2 -19.23 15.37 -6.63
C ASP A 2 -18.23 15.12 -7.78
N ASP A 3 -17.18 15.95 -7.86
CA ASP A 3 -16.15 15.88 -8.90
C ASP A 3 -15.42 14.53 -8.98
N PHE A 4 -15.32 13.81 -7.86
CA PHE A 4 -14.69 12.49 -7.84
C PHE A 4 -15.60 11.41 -8.42
N GLY A 5 -16.91 11.46 -8.11
CA GLY A 5 -17.90 10.54 -8.66
C GLY A 5 -18.08 10.73 -10.16
N ASP A 6 -18.12 11.99 -10.62
CA ASP A 6 -18.22 12.32 -12.05
C ASP A 6 -17.00 11.84 -12.85
N LYS A 7 -15.79 11.97 -12.27
CA LYS A 7 -14.57 11.45 -12.89
C LYS A 7 -14.51 9.94 -12.93
N LEU A 8 -14.99 9.25 -11.90
CA LEU A 8 -15.11 7.79 -11.92
C LEU A 8 -16.14 7.35 -12.96
N ASN A 9 -17.28 8.04 -13.06
CA ASN A 9 -18.28 7.74 -14.08
C ASN A 9 -17.74 8.00 -15.50
N ALA A 10 -16.96 9.06 -15.71
CA ALA A 10 -16.30 9.34 -16.98
C ALA A 10 -15.28 8.26 -17.36
N ILE A 11 -14.49 7.77 -16.40
CA ILE A 11 -13.53 6.67 -16.60
C ILE A 11 -14.25 5.35 -16.89
N LEU A 12 -15.37 5.08 -16.21
CA LEU A 12 -16.19 3.88 -16.42
C LEU A 12 -16.97 3.93 -17.75
N SER A 13 -17.32 5.13 -18.21
CA SER A 13 -18.04 5.34 -19.48
C SER A 13 -17.09 5.34 -20.70
N ASP A 14 -15.78 5.46 -20.48
CA ASP A 14 -14.78 5.48 -21.55
C ASP A 14 -14.03 4.13 -21.64
N PRO A 15 -14.31 3.29 -22.65
CA PRO A 15 -13.62 2.02 -22.84
C PRO A 15 -12.11 2.20 -23.13
N ALA A 16 -11.68 3.34 -23.67
CA ALA A 16 -10.26 3.63 -23.86
C ALA A 16 -9.56 3.96 -22.54
N ALA A 17 -10.24 4.62 -21.59
CA ALA A 17 -9.71 4.86 -20.25
C ALA A 17 -9.56 3.55 -19.46
N LEU A 18 -10.54 2.66 -19.55
CA LEU A 18 -10.48 1.32 -18.96
C LEU A 18 -9.29 0.50 -19.50
N SER A 19 -9.03 0.57 -20.81
CA SER A 19 -7.92 -0.12 -21.44
C SER A 19 -6.57 0.32 -20.87
N ARG A 20 -6.36 1.63 -20.69
CA ARG A 20 -5.13 2.19 -20.10
C ARG A 20 -4.95 1.77 -18.65
N ILE A 21 -6.05 1.73 -17.87
CA ILE A 21 -6.01 1.22 -16.50
C ILE A 21 -5.65 -0.27 -16.48
N SER A 22 -6.18 -1.05 -17.42
CA SER A 22 -5.86 -2.47 -17.55
C SER A 22 -4.41 -2.70 -17.97
N GLU A 23 -3.85 -1.87 -18.84
CA GLU A 23 -2.45 -1.93 -19.26
C GLU A 23 -1.52 -1.56 -18.11
N LEU A 24 -1.87 -0.53 -17.34
CA LEU A 24 -1.18 -0.14 -16.12
C LEU A 24 -1.25 -1.27 -15.08
N ALA A 25 -2.43 -1.82 -14.85
CA ALA A 25 -2.63 -2.94 -13.94
C ALA A 25 -1.82 -4.16 -14.39
N LYS A 26 -1.82 -4.50 -15.69
CA LYS A 26 -0.99 -5.57 -16.25
C LYS A 26 0.51 -5.28 -16.12
N SER A 27 0.93 -4.03 -16.27
CA SER A 27 2.34 -3.64 -16.12
C SER A 27 2.83 -3.75 -14.69
N VAL A 28 1.97 -3.44 -13.71
CA VAL A 28 2.24 -3.58 -12.26
C VAL A 28 2.12 -5.05 -11.83
N MET A 29 1.18 -5.79 -12.42
CA MET A 29 0.87 -7.18 -12.10
C MET A 29 1.82 -8.20 -12.76
N GLY A 30 2.87 -7.74 -13.43
CA GLY A 30 3.88 -8.62 -14.02
C GLY A 30 3.51 -9.05 -15.44
N GLY A 31 3.92 -8.24 -16.40
CA GLY A 31 3.84 -8.59 -17.82
C GLY A 31 4.83 -9.72 -18.18
N GLU A 32 4.41 -10.97 -18.00
CA GLU A 32 4.62 -12.06 -18.95
C GLU A 32 3.61 -13.19 -18.66
N SER A 33 2.50 -13.20 -19.38
CA SER A 33 1.69 -14.41 -19.59
C SER A 33 1.01 -14.32 -20.95
N ARG A 34 1.30 -15.31 -21.77
CA ARG A 34 0.85 -15.46 -23.17
C ARG A 34 -0.68 -15.41 -23.27
N PRO A 35 -1.23 -14.93 -24.41
CA PRO A 35 -2.66 -14.85 -24.59
C PRO A 35 -3.20 -16.25 -24.91
N GLY A 36 -3.88 -16.86 -23.94
CA GLY A 36 -4.52 -18.15 -24.16
C GLY A 36 -4.72 -18.96 -22.90
N ASP A 37 -5.39 -18.40 -21.88
CA ASP A 37 -6.37 -19.21 -21.16
C ASP A 37 -7.37 -18.32 -20.44
N THR A 38 -8.63 -18.72 -20.54
CA THR A 38 -9.76 -18.07 -19.88
C THR A 38 -9.94 -18.80 -18.57
N GLN A 39 -9.24 -18.40 -17.51
CA GLN A 39 -9.48 -18.96 -16.19
C GLN A 39 -9.51 -17.81 -15.19
N ALA A 40 -10.57 -17.80 -14.39
CA ALA A 40 -10.81 -16.87 -13.31
C ALA A 40 -9.50 -16.58 -12.59
N ASP A 41 -9.18 -15.29 -12.41
CA ASP A 41 -7.99 -14.80 -11.71
C ASP A 41 -7.90 -15.45 -10.32
N GLU A 42 -7.29 -16.62 -10.25
CA GLU A 42 -6.75 -17.15 -9.02
C GLU A 42 -5.60 -16.22 -8.67
N PRO A 43 -5.69 -15.49 -7.56
CA PRO A 43 -4.66 -14.54 -7.22
C PRO A 43 -3.34 -15.29 -7.04
N ASP A 44 -2.30 -14.86 -7.77
CA ASP A 44 -0.98 -15.50 -7.72
C ASP A 44 -0.60 -15.79 -6.26
N PRO A 45 -0.39 -17.06 -5.88
CA PRO A 45 -0.12 -17.44 -4.50
C PRO A 45 1.12 -16.72 -3.93
N GLY A 46 2.07 -16.32 -4.77
CA GLY A 46 3.22 -15.50 -4.37
C GLY A 46 2.84 -14.07 -3.98
N LEU A 47 1.93 -13.43 -4.74
CA LEU A 47 1.38 -12.12 -4.40
C LEU A 47 0.51 -12.18 -3.15
N MET A 48 -0.30 -13.23 -3.01
CA MET A 48 -1.12 -13.44 -1.81
C MET A 48 -0.27 -13.65 -0.56
N ALA A 49 0.83 -14.41 -0.65
CA ALA A 49 1.77 -14.56 0.46
C ALA A 49 2.44 -13.23 0.84
N LYS A 50 2.85 -12.42 -0.13
CA LYS A 50 3.42 -11.08 0.12
C LYS A 50 2.40 -10.13 0.74
N LEU A 51 1.16 -10.12 0.23
CA LEU A 51 0.07 -9.31 0.76
C LEU A 51 -0.28 -9.74 2.19
N ALA A 52 -0.38 -11.05 2.45
CA ALA A 52 -0.63 -11.60 3.78
C ALA A 52 0.48 -11.22 4.76
N GLY A 53 1.75 -11.28 4.34
CA GLY A 53 2.89 -10.83 5.13
C GLY A 53 2.84 -9.33 5.46
N LEU A 54 2.50 -8.49 4.48
CA LEU A 54 2.31 -7.05 4.69
C LEU A 54 1.13 -6.76 5.62
N LEU A 55 0.02 -7.47 5.46
CA LEU A 55 -1.19 -7.28 6.27
C LEU A 55 -0.97 -7.74 7.72
N GLY A 56 -0.27 -8.86 7.93
CA GLY A 56 0.17 -9.31 9.24
C GLY A 56 1.09 -8.29 9.91
N ARG A 57 2.07 -7.77 9.18
CA ARG A 57 3.00 -6.74 9.69
C ARG A 57 2.30 -5.40 9.98
N ASN A 58 1.29 -5.03 9.21
CA ASN A 58 0.50 -3.83 9.46
C ASN A 58 -0.45 -3.99 10.65
N SER A 59 -0.91 -5.22 10.92
CA SER A 59 -1.70 -5.53 12.11
C SER A 59 -0.85 -5.33 13.36
N VAL A 60 0.33 -5.95 13.46
CA VAL A 60 1.27 -5.75 14.60
C VAL A 60 1.53 -4.27 14.89
N LYS A 61 1.75 -3.47 13.83
CA LYS A 61 1.93 -2.02 13.95
C LYS A 61 0.69 -1.28 14.49
N ARG A 62 -0.53 -1.78 14.26
CA ARG A 62 -1.76 -1.24 14.86
C ARG A 62 -1.82 -1.55 16.35
N GLU A 63 -1.48 -2.76 16.78
CA GLU A 63 -1.44 -3.10 18.20
C GLU A 63 -0.40 -2.25 18.96
N GLU A 64 0.81 -2.08 18.40
CA GLU A 64 1.84 -1.19 18.97
C GLU A 64 1.35 0.27 19.04
N ARG A 65 0.64 0.75 18.02
CA ARG A 65 0.05 2.11 18.03
C ARG A 65 -1.04 2.25 19.07
N ALA A 66 -1.90 1.24 19.25
CA ALA A 66 -2.93 1.24 20.28
C ALA A 66 -2.31 1.29 21.68
N LEU A 67 -1.20 0.58 21.89
CA LEU A 67 -0.43 0.66 23.14
C LEU A 67 0.14 2.08 23.34
N LEU A 68 0.77 2.67 22.33
CA LEU A 68 1.28 4.04 22.41
C LEU A 68 0.17 5.07 22.65
N GLU A 69 -1.00 4.86 22.07
CA GLU A 69 -2.17 5.70 22.28
C GLU A 69 -2.72 5.59 23.71
N ALA A 70 -2.75 4.38 24.27
CA ALA A 70 -3.09 4.14 25.67
C ALA A 70 -2.09 4.78 26.65
N MET A 71 -0.85 5.07 26.21
CA MET A 71 0.12 5.82 27.00
C MET A 71 -0.15 7.33 27.03
N LYS A 72 -0.88 7.90 26.05
CA LYS A 72 -1.19 9.35 25.98
C LYS A 72 -1.68 9.97 27.30
N PRO A 73 -2.64 9.37 28.05
CA PRO A 73 -3.12 9.94 29.31
C PRO A 73 -2.04 10.04 30.41
N PHE A 74 -0.97 9.24 30.32
CA PHE A 74 0.12 9.21 31.31
C PHE A 74 1.34 10.06 30.90
N LEU A 75 1.28 10.74 29.76
CA LEU A 75 2.39 11.53 29.22
C LEU A 75 2.18 13.03 29.44
N SER A 76 3.26 13.72 29.81
CA SER A 76 3.28 15.19 29.85
C SER A 76 3.05 15.77 28.45
N GLU A 77 2.55 17.00 28.38
CA GLU A 77 2.18 17.65 27.12
C GLU A 77 3.31 17.70 26.10
N LYS A 78 4.54 17.96 26.56
CA LYS A 78 5.75 17.90 25.72
C LYS A 78 5.99 16.50 25.14
N ARG A 79 5.74 15.43 25.91
CA ARG A 79 5.90 14.04 25.45
C ARG A 79 4.77 13.63 24.50
N ARG A 80 3.52 14.04 24.76
CA ARG A 80 2.39 13.82 23.84
C ARG A 80 2.68 14.40 22.45
N ASN A 81 3.13 15.65 22.39
CA ASN A 81 3.46 16.32 21.13
C ASN A 81 4.56 15.62 20.32
N LYS A 82 5.58 15.07 20.99
CA LYS A 82 6.63 14.28 20.32
C LYS A 82 6.08 12.97 19.78
N MET A 83 5.24 12.28 20.57
CA MET A 83 4.64 11.02 20.19
C MET A 83 3.67 11.18 19.00
N ASP A 84 2.84 12.21 19.00
CA ASP A 84 1.91 12.48 17.89
C ASP A 84 2.66 12.76 16.58
N LYS A 85 3.79 13.49 16.65
CA LYS A 85 4.66 13.71 15.48
C LYS A 85 5.28 12.41 15.00
N ALA A 86 5.82 11.59 15.91
CA ALA A 86 6.39 10.30 15.57
C ALA A 86 5.35 9.35 14.95
N MET A 87 4.13 9.31 15.49
CA MET A 87 3.03 8.50 14.92
C MET A 87 2.65 8.95 13.51
N LYS A 88 2.62 10.26 13.24
CA LYS A 88 2.39 10.78 11.88
C LYS A 88 3.50 10.37 10.92
N LEU A 89 4.77 10.53 11.34
CA LEU A 89 5.93 10.11 10.53
C LEU A 89 5.93 8.59 10.26
N ALA A 90 5.62 7.78 11.27
CA ALA A 90 5.54 6.33 11.11
C ALA A 90 4.39 5.89 10.19
N ARG A 91 3.28 6.63 10.14
CA ARG A 91 2.21 6.40 9.15
C ARG A 91 2.70 6.70 7.74
N LEU A 92 3.37 7.83 7.54
CA LEU A 92 3.96 8.21 6.26
C LEU A 92 5.02 7.21 5.79
N ALA A 93 5.93 6.80 6.69
CA ALA A 93 6.95 5.79 6.40
C ALA A 93 6.35 4.42 6.09
N GLY A 94 5.27 4.04 6.76
CA GLY A 94 4.54 2.80 6.47
C GLY A 94 3.93 2.80 5.07
N LEU A 95 3.32 3.91 4.65
CA LEU A 95 2.77 4.08 3.30
C LEU A 95 3.88 4.12 2.24
N ALA A 96 4.98 4.82 2.51
CA ALA A 96 6.15 4.86 1.63
C ALA A 96 6.77 3.47 1.46
N GLY A 97 6.83 2.65 2.51
CA GLY A 97 7.32 1.27 2.42
C GLY A 97 6.38 0.35 1.64
N ILE A 98 5.06 0.57 1.69
CA ILE A 98 4.09 -0.16 0.86
C ILE A 98 4.27 0.23 -0.60
N ALA A 99 4.35 1.53 -0.90
CA ALA A 99 4.61 2.02 -2.26
C ALA A 99 5.97 1.54 -2.79
N ALA A 100 7.03 1.56 -1.98
CA ALA A 100 8.35 1.07 -2.39
C ALA A 100 8.36 -0.44 -2.69
N ALA A 101 7.60 -1.25 -1.92
CA ALA A 101 7.45 -2.68 -2.16
C ALA A 101 6.65 -2.97 -3.44
N GLU A 102 5.65 -2.15 -3.76
CA GLU A 102 4.83 -2.23 -4.98
C GLU A 102 5.60 -1.79 -6.23
N PHE A 103 6.47 -0.78 -6.11
CA PHE A 103 7.32 -0.29 -7.20
C PHE A 103 8.65 -1.04 -7.37
N GLY A 104 8.88 -2.13 -6.62
CA GLY A 104 10.13 -2.91 -6.73
C GLY A 104 11.40 -2.14 -6.34
N LEU A 105 11.27 -1.03 -5.61
CA LEU A 105 12.38 -0.16 -5.17
C LEU A 105 13.10 -0.70 -3.92
N GLY A 106 12.94 -1.98 -3.62
CA GLY A 106 13.54 -2.66 -2.48
C GLY A 106 14.69 -3.56 -2.89
N ASP A 107 15.70 -3.03 -3.58
CA ASP A 107 17.02 -3.66 -3.63
C ASP A 107 18.11 -2.67 -4.06
N LYS A 108 18.88 -2.19 -3.08
CA LYS A 108 20.25 -1.64 -3.13
C LYS A 108 20.53 -0.83 -1.85
N GLU A 109 20.69 -1.54 -0.74
CA GLU A 109 21.53 -1.08 0.37
C GLU A 109 22.55 -2.19 0.70
N ASP A 110 23.28 -2.62 -0.32
CA ASP A 110 24.60 -3.22 -0.15
C ASP A 110 25.58 -2.36 -0.98
N ALA A 111 26.17 -1.37 -0.33
CA ALA A 111 27.35 -0.68 -0.80
C ALA A 111 28.40 -0.78 0.33
N ASP A 112 29.17 -1.87 0.23
CA ASP A 112 30.51 -2.14 0.75
C ASP A 112 31.03 -1.30 1.94
N VAL A 113 31.37 -2.04 3.01
CA VAL A 113 32.52 -1.75 3.89
C VAL A 113 33.69 -2.61 3.45
#